data_AF-A0A9Q0VIE8-F1
#
_entry.id   AF-A0A9Q0VIE8-F1
#
_cell.length_a   1.000
_cell.length_b   1.000
_cell.length_c   1.000
_cell.angle_alpha   90.00
_cell.angle_beta   90.00
_cell.angle_gamma   90.00
#
_symmetry.space_group_name_H-M   'P 1'
#
loop_
_entity.id
_entity.type
_entity.pdbx_description
1 polymer ?
#
loop_
_entity_poly.entity_id
_entity_poly.type
_entity_poly.pdbx_seq_one_letter_code
_entity_poly.pdbx_strand_id
1 'polypeptide(L)'
;MLHLHPVTIPSTVSDTTGLKSAKFEDLDSSNGSLMDGMEHIFNSSTQLQYGRDQRLNEVRRLLCSTIPVAIQTSRNPSASDQDIQQAQLWHLAQRTTALPLSRGAFTLATISTLLTEAFIVPKLVLVGRLPAQQNATFNSRDINLLFKI
;
A
#
# COMPACT_ATOMS: atom_id res chain seq x y z
N MET A 1 38.31 -19.93 28.54
CA MET A 1 37.19 -18.97 28.69
C MET A 1 37.25 -18.00 27.53
N LEU A 2 36.25 -17.97 26.65
CA LEU A 2 36.23 -17.03 25.52
C LEU A 2 35.66 -15.69 26.01
N HIS A 3 36.46 -14.63 25.92
CA HIS A 3 36.05 -13.26 26.22
C HIS A 3 35.09 -12.78 25.13
N LEU A 4 33.81 -12.62 25.47
CA LEU A 4 32.84 -11.97 24.59
C LEU A 4 32.96 -10.46 24.77
N HIS A 5 33.23 -9.74 23.67
CA HIS A 5 33.19 -8.28 23.66
C HIS A 5 31.76 -7.78 23.42
N PRO A 6 31.34 -6.68 24.06
CA PRO A 6 30.02 -6.10 23.84
C PRO A 6 29.90 -5.62 22.39
N VAL A 7 28.86 -6.06 21.69
CA VAL A 7 28.49 -5.50 20.39
C VAL A 7 27.67 -4.24 20.66
N THR A 8 28.31 -3.08 20.56
CA THR A 8 27.59 -1.80 20.54
C THR A 8 27.02 -1.61 19.15
N ILE A 9 25.72 -1.84 19.00
CA ILE A 9 25.00 -1.48 17.78
C ILE A 9 24.79 0.04 17.83
N PRO A 10 25.34 0.83 16.88
CA PRO A 10 25.04 2.25 16.86
C PRO A 10 23.56 2.44 16.57
N SER A 11 22.86 3.16 17.46
CA SER A 11 21.51 3.66 17.20
C SER A 11 21.60 4.71 16.10
N THR A 12 21.52 4.28 14.84
CA THR A 12 21.24 5.19 13.73
C THR A 12 19.80 5.64 13.88
N VAL A 13 19.61 6.81 14.50
CA VAL A 13 18.45 7.65 14.21
C VAL A 13 18.47 7.85 12.70
N SER A 14 17.50 7.28 12.01
CA SER A 14 17.32 7.51 10.58
C SER A 14 16.86 8.95 10.38
N ASP A 15 17.83 9.85 10.25
CA ASP A 15 17.60 11.14 9.61
C ASP A 15 17.15 10.86 8.18
N THR A 16 15.95 11.35 7.87
CA THR A 16 15.38 11.38 6.52
C THR A 16 16.31 12.18 5.60
N THR A 17 17.28 11.53 4.99
CA THR A 17 18.10 12.13 3.93
C THR A 17 18.11 11.22 2.70
N GLY A 18 17.26 11.63 1.75
CA GLY A 18 17.13 11.20 0.36
C GLY A 18 18.06 10.10 -0.16
N LEU A 19 17.50 8.89 -0.29
CA LEU A 19 18.02 7.93 -1.24
C LEU A 19 17.45 8.27 -2.63
N LYS A 20 18.32 8.81 -3.51
CA LYS A 20 18.03 9.03 -4.93
C LYS A 20 17.60 7.70 -5.56
N SER A 21 16.31 7.56 -5.85
CA SER A 21 15.81 6.49 -6.71
C SER A 21 16.35 6.70 -8.11
N ALA A 22 16.85 5.61 -8.71
CA ALA A 22 17.18 5.57 -10.11
C ALA A 22 15.93 5.94 -10.93
N LYS A 23 16.11 6.94 -11.78
CA LYS A 23 15.12 7.55 -12.65
C LYS A 23 14.53 6.48 -13.60
N PHE A 24 13.27 6.13 -13.40
CA PHE A 24 12.41 5.52 -14.42
C PHE A 24 11.28 6.53 -14.66
N GLU A 25 11.46 7.37 -15.66
CA GLU A 25 10.37 8.22 -16.19
C GLU A 25 9.53 7.34 -17.13
N ASP A 26 8.27 7.07 -16.79
CA ASP A 26 7.15 7.77 -17.43
C ASP A 26 5.77 7.41 -16.82
N LEU A 27 4.88 8.41 -16.84
CA LEU A 27 3.42 8.44 -16.64
C LEU A 27 2.81 8.48 -15.21
N ASP A 28 2.14 9.63 -14.97
CA ASP A 28 1.26 10.07 -13.87
C ASP A 28 1.88 10.75 -12.62
N SER A 29 2.53 11.87 -12.88
CA SER A 29 2.93 12.92 -11.92
C SER A 29 1.74 13.73 -11.34
N SER A 30 0.77 13.07 -10.69
CA SER A 30 -0.19 13.75 -9.79
C SER A 30 -0.60 12.93 -8.57
N ASN A 31 0.05 11.80 -8.28
CA ASN A 31 -0.17 11.04 -7.06
C ASN A 31 1.02 11.31 -6.13
N GLY A 32 0.94 12.36 -5.32
CA GLY A 32 1.92 12.60 -4.26
C GLY A 32 2.15 11.31 -3.49
N SER A 33 3.41 10.90 -3.33
CA SER A 33 3.86 9.64 -2.71
C SER A 33 2.81 9.09 -1.76
N LEU A 34 1.99 8.17 -2.26
CA LEU A 34 0.75 7.78 -1.59
C LEU A 34 1.13 6.93 -0.39
N MET A 35 1.32 7.57 0.76
CA MET A 35 1.72 6.89 1.99
C MET A 35 0.71 5.79 2.29
N ASP A 36 1.20 4.55 2.27
CA ASP A 36 0.42 3.34 2.50
C ASP A 36 0.48 2.90 3.96
N GLY A 37 1.25 3.62 4.78
CA GLY A 37 1.40 3.40 6.21
C GLY A 37 2.34 2.25 6.56
N MET A 38 3.13 1.75 5.59
CA MET A 38 4.08 0.64 5.77
C MET A 38 5.53 1.07 5.50
N GLU A 39 5.80 2.38 5.41
CA GLU A 39 7.10 2.94 5.03
C GLU A 39 8.22 2.51 5.97
N HIS A 40 7.91 2.47 7.27
CA HIS A 40 8.84 2.22 8.37
C HIS A 40 9.21 0.73 8.53
N ILE A 41 8.56 -0.19 7.80
CA ILE A 41 8.88 -1.62 7.82
C ILE A 41 10.29 -1.88 7.29
N PHE A 42 10.76 -1.06 6.36
CA PHE A 42 12.13 -1.15 5.84
C PHE A 42 13.09 -0.41 6.77
N ASN A 43 13.73 -1.17 7.65
CA ASN A 43 14.71 -0.65 8.61
C ASN A 43 15.87 -1.64 8.73
N SER A 44 16.88 -1.30 9.53
CA SER A 44 18.09 -2.11 9.69
C SER A 44 17.80 -3.55 10.14
N SER A 45 16.79 -3.75 11.00
CA SER A 45 16.43 -5.07 11.52
C SER A 45 15.80 -5.97 10.46
N THR A 46 14.91 -5.40 9.63
CA THR A 46 14.28 -6.15 8.53
C THR A 46 15.23 -6.34 7.35
N GLN A 47 16.15 -5.40 7.11
CA GLN A 47 17.22 -5.55 6.13
C GLN A 47 18.21 -6.64 6.52
N LEU A 48 18.52 -6.82 7.81
CA LEU A 48 19.38 -7.91 8.25
C LEU A 48 18.75 -9.30 8.01
N GLN A 49 17.44 -9.41 8.24
CA GLN A 49 16.71 -10.69 8.10
C GLN A 49 16.31 -10.99 6.65
N TYR A 50 15.90 -9.98 5.90
CA TYR A 50 15.26 -10.10 4.58
C TYR A 50 15.91 -9.23 3.50
N GLY A 51 17.13 -8.69 3.71
CA GLY A 51 17.73 -7.71 2.81
C GLY A 51 18.05 -8.20 1.39
N ARG A 52 18.04 -9.52 1.16
CA ARG A 52 18.16 -10.13 -0.17
C ARG A 52 16.82 -10.65 -0.72
N ASP A 53 15.76 -10.59 0.08
CA ASP A 53 14.44 -11.09 -0.25
C ASP A 53 13.52 -9.98 -0.75
N GLN A 54 12.63 -10.33 -1.68
CA GLN A 54 11.54 -9.46 -2.12
C GLN A 54 10.25 -9.67 -1.29
N ARG A 55 10.28 -10.54 -0.27
CA ARG A 55 9.09 -10.92 0.50
C ARG A 55 8.38 -9.72 1.12
N LEU A 56 9.12 -8.82 1.76
CA LEU A 56 8.53 -7.61 2.37
C LEU A 56 7.95 -6.65 1.32
N ASN A 57 8.59 -6.54 0.14
CA ASN A 57 8.08 -5.74 -0.97
C ASN A 57 6.75 -6.31 -1.49
N GLU A 58 6.68 -7.63 -1.67
CA GLU A 58 5.46 -8.29 -2.11
C GLU A 58 4.34 -8.21 -1.08
N VAL A 59 4.64 -8.39 0.21
CA VAL A 59 3.63 -8.22 1.27
C VAL A 59 3.09 -6.79 1.28
N ARG A 60 3.96 -5.78 1.22
CA ARG A 60 3.54 -4.37 1.13
C ARG A 60 2.68 -4.11 -0.10
N ARG A 61 3.07 -4.63 -1.27
CA ARG A 61 2.29 -4.54 -2.51
C ARG A 61 0.91 -5.19 -2.39
N LEU A 62 0.82 -6.35 -1.74
CA LEU A 62 -0.44 -7.09 -1.54
C LEU A 62 -1.37 -6.40 -0.52
N LEU A 63 -0.81 -5.74 0.49
CA LEU A 63 -1.55 -5.06 1.56
C LEU A 63 -1.85 -3.58 1.25
N CYS A 64 -1.45 -3.09 0.08
CA CYS A 64 -1.72 -1.73 -0.34
C CYS A 64 -3.22 -1.52 -0.59
N SER A 65 -3.86 -0.65 0.21
CA SER A 65 -5.28 -0.31 0.08
C SER A 65 -5.51 1.13 -0.38
N THR A 66 -4.45 1.88 -0.64
CA THR A 66 -4.52 3.30 -0.98
C THR A 66 -4.68 3.52 -2.48
N ILE A 67 -4.37 2.52 -3.31
CA ILE A 67 -4.37 2.63 -4.77
C ILE A 67 -5.64 1.97 -5.35
N PRO A 68 -6.30 2.57 -6.36
CA PRO A 68 -7.39 1.93 -7.09
C PRO A 68 -6.99 0.59 -7.71
N VAL A 69 -7.89 -0.39 -7.64
CA VAL A 69 -7.59 -1.74 -8.11
C VAL A 69 -7.99 -1.92 -9.58
N ALA A 70 -7.13 -2.54 -10.38
CA ALA A 70 -7.40 -2.75 -11.80
C ALA A 70 -8.53 -3.75 -12.03
N ILE A 71 -9.47 -3.40 -12.89
CA ILE A 71 -10.57 -4.26 -13.33
C ILE A 71 -10.39 -4.58 -14.80
N GLN A 72 -10.57 -5.86 -15.15
CA GLN A 72 -10.46 -6.33 -16.53
C GLN A 72 -11.69 -5.92 -17.31
N THR A 73 -11.49 -5.16 -18.40
CA THR A 73 -12.58 -4.63 -19.21
C THR A 73 -12.21 -4.63 -20.69
N SER A 74 -13.23 -4.67 -21.55
CA SER A 74 -13.07 -4.45 -22.98
C SER A 74 -12.73 -2.98 -23.26
N ARG A 75 -11.96 -2.76 -24.34
CA ARG A 75 -11.61 -1.40 -24.79
C ARG A 75 -12.84 -0.60 -25.24
N ASN A 76 -13.84 -1.29 -25.81
CA ASN A 76 -15.09 -0.70 -26.27
C ASN A 76 -16.23 -1.25 -25.40
N PRO A 77 -16.56 -0.61 -24.27
CA PRO A 77 -17.56 -1.10 -23.35
C PRO A 77 -18.97 -0.95 -23.95
N SER A 78 -19.75 -2.01 -23.82
CA SER A 78 -21.19 -2.04 -24.05
C SER A 78 -21.97 -1.78 -22.75
N ALA A 79 -23.28 -1.56 -22.84
CA ALA A 79 -24.13 -1.39 -21.66
C ALA A 79 -24.09 -2.63 -20.73
N SER A 80 -24.00 -3.84 -21.27
CA SER A 80 -23.86 -5.08 -20.49
C SER A 80 -22.53 -5.19 -19.75
N ASP A 81 -21.46 -4.54 -20.23
CA ASP A 81 -20.16 -4.56 -19.57
C ASP A 81 -20.16 -3.77 -18.25
N GLN A 82 -21.10 -2.83 -18.09
CA GLN A 82 -21.22 -2.04 -16.86
C GLN A 82 -21.60 -2.90 -15.65
N ASP A 83 -22.54 -3.83 -15.82
CA ASP A 83 -22.97 -4.71 -14.72
C ASP A 83 -21.86 -5.70 -14.34
N ILE A 84 -21.10 -6.18 -15.33
CA ILE A 84 -19.92 -7.03 -15.11
C ILE A 84 -18.84 -6.25 -14.34
N GLN A 85 -18.55 -5.01 -14.74
CA GLN A 85 -17.61 -4.12 -14.05
C GLN A 85 -18.03 -3.87 -12.59
N GLN A 86 -19.32 -3.65 -12.37
CA GLN A 86 -19.88 -3.41 -11.04
C GLN A 86 -19.75 -4.66 -10.15
N ALA A 87 -20.08 -5.85 -10.67
CA ALA A 87 -19.91 -7.10 -9.94
C ALA A 87 -18.44 -7.40 -9.61
N GLN A 88 -17.53 -7.16 -10.56
CA GLN A 88 -16.09 -7.33 -10.33
C GLN A 88 -15.56 -6.35 -9.28
N LEU A 89 -15.92 -5.07 -9.37
CA LEU A 89 -15.53 -4.07 -8.37
C LEU A 89 -16.07 -4.45 -6.99
N TRP A 90 -17.31 -4.95 -6.90
CA TRP A 90 -17.92 -5.35 -5.64
C TRP A 90 -17.10 -6.43 -4.92
N HIS A 91 -16.79 -7.53 -5.60
CA HIS A 91 -15.97 -8.60 -5.02
C HIS A 91 -14.57 -8.12 -4.61
N LEU A 92 -13.99 -7.23 -5.42
CA LEU A 92 -12.68 -6.67 -5.15
C LEU A 92 -12.69 -5.74 -3.95
N ALA A 93 -13.72 -4.90 -3.84
CA ALA A 93 -13.93 -4.03 -2.69
C ALA A 93 -14.08 -4.84 -1.39
N GLN A 94 -14.87 -5.92 -1.40
CA GLN A 94 -15.02 -6.83 -0.25
C GLN A 94 -13.67 -7.42 0.19
N ARG A 95 -12.79 -7.78 -0.75
CA ARG A 95 -11.44 -8.24 -0.41
C ARG A 95 -10.55 -7.11 0.11
N THR A 96 -10.65 -5.91 -0.47
CA THR A 96 -9.85 -4.74 -0.08
C THR A 96 -10.17 -4.27 1.35
N THR A 97 -11.40 -4.43 1.85
CA THR A 97 -11.75 -4.06 3.23
C THR A 97 -11.03 -4.91 4.29
N ALA A 98 -10.54 -6.10 3.94
CA ALA A 98 -9.73 -6.93 4.85
C ALA A 98 -8.24 -6.53 4.90
N LEU A 99 -7.76 -5.75 3.92
CA LEU A 99 -6.35 -5.36 3.84
C LEU A 99 -5.90 -4.47 5.02
N PRO A 100 -6.66 -3.46 5.49
CA PRO A 100 -6.28 -2.67 6.66
C PRO A 100 -6.04 -3.51 7.92
N LEU A 101 -6.83 -4.56 8.15
CA LEU A 101 -6.63 -5.47 9.29
C LEU A 101 -5.29 -6.20 9.19
N SER A 102 -5.00 -6.77 8.02
CA SER A 102 -3.74 -7.47 7.77
C SER A 102 -2.54 -6.52 7.81
N ARG A 103 -2.71 -5.28 7.33
CA ARG A 103 -1.70 -4.22 7.46
C ARG A 103 -1.42 -3.90 8.91
N GLY A 104 -2.44 -3.78 9.75
CA GLY A 104 -2.26 -3.57 11.19
C GLY A 104 -1.43 -4.67 11.87
N ALA A 105 -1.64 -5.94 11.47
CA ALA A 105 -0.83 -7.05 11.95
C ALA A 105 0.63 -6.99 11.42
N PHE A 106 0.80 -6.64 10.14
CA PHE A 106 2.11 -6.52 9.51
C PHE A 106 2.96 -5.36 10.08
N THR A 107 2.31 -4.26 10.48
CA THR A 107 2.95 -3.07 11.05
C THR A 107 2.79 -2.96 12.56
N LEU A 108 2.51 -4.08 13.24
CA LEU A 108 2.27 -4.06 14.67
C LEU A 108 3.57 -3.71 15.42
N ALA A 109 3.50 -2.69 16.27
CA ALA A 109 4.62 -2.23 17.09
C ALA A 109 5.89 -1.82 16.31
N THR A 110 5.75 -1.45 15.03
CA THR A 110 6.87 -1.03 14.18
C THR A 110 6.99 0.50 14.02
N ILE A 111 5.98 1.26 14.42
CA ILE A 111 5.96 2.72 14.30
C ILE A 111 6.48 3.37 15.58
N SER A 112 7.38 4.34 15.43
CA SER A 112 7.82 5.24 16.49
C SER A 112 7.43 6.66 16.12
N THR A 113 6.26 7.12 16.55
CA THR A 113 5.81 8.50 16.30
C THR A 113 6.27 9.43 17.43
N LEU A 114 6.59 10.67 17.08
CA LEU A 114 6.77 11.74 18.06
C LEU A 114 5.42 12.10 18.69
N LEU A 115 5.40 12.41 19.99
CA LEU A 115 4.14 12.74 20.71
C LEU A 115 3.37 13.91 20.08
N THR A 116 4.09 14.83 19.42
CA THR A 116 3.54 16.02 18.80
C THR A 116 3.12 15.84 17.34
N GLU A 117 3.40 14.69 16.72
CA GLU A 117 3.05 14.45 15.32
C GLU A 117 1.71 13.72 15.21
N ALA A 118 0.90 14.13 14.24
CA ALA A 118 -0.34 13.43 13.94
C ALA A 118 -0.03 12.15 13.17
N PHE A 119 -0.57 11.04 13.65
CA PHE A 119 -0.52 9.78 12.91
C PHE A 119 -1.35 9.88 11.62
N ILE A 120 -0.72 9.62 10.47
CA ILE A 120 -1.40 9.63 9.18
C ILE A 120 -2.08 8.29 8.96
N VAL A 121 -3.41 8.29 8.99
CA VAL A 121 -4.22 7.09 8.67
C VAL A 121 -4.23 6.90 7.15
N PRO A 122 -3.71 5.78 6.61
CA PRO A 122 -3.72 5.52 5.18
C PRO A 122 -5.16 5.39 4.66
N LYS A 123 -5.42 6.02 3.52
CA LYS A 123 -6.76 5.97 2.88
C LYS A 123 -7.13 4.54 2.50
N LEU A 124 -8.41 4.19 2.68
CA LEU A 124 -9.00 2.98 2.13
C LEU A 124 -9.72 3.33 0.82
N VAL A 125 -9.14 2.92 -0.31
CA VAL A 125 -9.67 3.20 -1.64
C VAL A 125 -10.39 1.97 -2.17
N LEU A 126 -11.68 2.15 -2.45
CA LEU A 126 -12.57 1.12 -3.00
C LEU A 126 -13.06 1.51 -4.39
N VAL A 127 -12.11 1.92 -5.21
CA VAL A 127 -12.33 2.42 -6.56
C VAL A 127 -11.64 1.47 -7.54
N GLY A 128 -12.32 1.17 -8.64
CA GLY A 128 -11.75 0.43 -9.75
C GLY A 128 -10.99 1.37 -10.69
N ARG A 129 -9.91 0.90 -11.30
CA ARG A 129 -9.31 1.55 -12.48
C ARG A 129 -9.48 0.65 -13.69
N LEU A 130 -9.69 1.24 -14.86
CA LEU A 130 -9.92 0.55 -16.11
C LEU A 130 -8.71 0.75 -17.05
N PRO A 131 -7.72 -0.17 -17.06
CA PRO A 131 -6.49 0.03 -17.84
C PRO A 131 -6.75 0.11 -19.34
N ALA A 132 -7.73 -0.64 -19.85
CA ALA A 132 -8.12 -0.63 -21.25
C ALA A 132 -8.78 0.70 -21.70
N GLN A 133 -9.18 1.55 -20.75
CA GLN A 133 -9.91 2.80 -20.96
C GLN A 133 -9.10 3.99 -20.40
N GLN A 134 -7.80 4.05 -20.71
CA GLN A 134 -6.91 5.13 -20.29
C GLN A 134 -6.90 5.33 -18.77
N ASN A 135 -6.89 4.24 -18.00
CA ASN A 135 -6.92 4.23 -16.54
C ASN A 135 -8.11 4.98 -15.91
N ALA A 136 -9.24 5.09 -16.62
CA ALA A 136 -10.45 5.70 -16.08
C ALA A 136 -10.85 5.07 -14.73
N THR A 137 -11.25 5.92 -13.78
CA THR A 137 -11.70 5.48 -12.45
C THR A 137 -13.18 5.13 -12.47
N PHE A 138 -13.52 3.95 -11.95
CA PHE A 138 -14.87 3.44 -11.83
C PHE A 138 -15.25 3.31 -10.36
N ASN A 139 -16.30 4.03 -9.94
CA ASN A 139 -16.79 4.02 -8.58
C ASN A 139 -18.02 3.11 -8.46
N SER A 140 -18.08 2.33 -7.39
CA SER A 140 -19.27 1.52 -7.11
C SER A 140 -20.42 2.40 -6.62
N ARG A 141 -21.64 2.09 -7.06
CA ARG A 141 -22.86 2.77 -6.60
C ARG A 141 -23.23 2.41 -5.15
N ASP A 142 -22.84 1.22 -4.68
CA ASP A 142 -23.36 0.62 -3.45
C ASP A 142 -22.40 0.66 -2.25
N ILE A 143 -21.13 1.02 -2.47
CA ILE A 143 -20.09 0.97 -1.42
C ILE A 143 -20.36 1.95 -0.26
N ASN A 144 -21.05 3.06 -0.53
CA ASN A 144 -21.44 4.02 0.52
C ASN A 144 -22.43 3.44 1.55
N LEU A 145 -23.09 2.32 1.25
CA LEU A 145 -23.98 1.65 2.20
C LEU A 145 -23.21 0.77 3.20
N LEU A 146 -22.03 0.25 2.82
CA LEU A 146 -21.26 -0.71 3.61
C LEU A 146 -20.56 -0.09 4.83
N PHE A 147 -20.32 1.23 4.80
CA PHE A 147 -19.61 1.97 5.88
C PHE A 147 -20.53 2.89 6.70
N LYS A 148 -21.85 2.74 6.56
CA LYS A 148 -22.87 3.48 7.33
C LYS A 148 -23.42 2.70 8.53
N ILE A 149 -22.81 1.57 8.88
CA ILE A 149 -23.11 0.78 10.08
C ILE A 149 -22.17 1.23 11.19
#